data_AF-A0A0R2S8I0-F1
#
_entry.id   AF-A0A0R2S8I0-F1
#
_cell.length_a   1.000
_cell.length_b   1.000
_cell.length_c   1.000
_cell.angle_alpha   90.00
_cell.angle_beta   90.00
_cell.angle_gamma   90.00
#
_symmetry.space_group_name_H-M   'P 1'
#
loop_
_entity.id
_entity.type
_entity.pdbx_description
1 polymer ?
#
loop_
_entity_poly.entity_id
_entity_poly.type
_entity_poly.pdbx_seq_one_letter_code
_entity_poly.pdbx_strand_id
1 'polypeptide(L)'
;MQELSVAYPEVQFLGVLTRDTRVAAQSFVDRFAITYPSLTDDAILLEFHGQLIPNAIPTTLIIDSKSRVAARISGEVTYSSLKELIERVKSDE
;
A
#
# COMPACT_ATOMS: atom_id res chain seq x y z
N MET A 1 -4.76 -5.28 5.25
CA MET A 1 -4.77 -3.83 4.91
C MET A 1 -6.01 -3.13 5.45
N GLN A 2 -7.22 -3.51 5.01
CA GLN A 2 -8.46 -2.83 5.46
C GLN A 2 -8.63 -2.77 6.98
N GLU A 3 -8.35 -3.86 7.68
CA GLU A 3 -8.42 -3.87 9.15
C GLU A 3 -7.41 -2.89 9.78
N LEU A 4 -6.18 -2.83 9.25
CA LEU A 4 -5.15 -1.90 9.71
C LEU A 4 -5.53 -0.44 9.42
N SER A 5 -6.16 -0.15 8.27
CA SER A 5 -6.60 1.23 7.98
C SER A 5 -7.69 1.72 8.91
N VAL A 6 -8.50 0.82 9.48
CA VAL A 6 -9.48 1.16 10.52
C VAL A 6 -8.80 1.30 11.88
N ALA A 7 -7.83 0.43 12.18
CA ALA A 7 -7.10 0.45 13.45
C ALA A 7 -6.15 1.66 13.61
N TYR A 8 -5.65 2.22 12.51
CA TYR A 8 -4.71 3.34 12.45
C TYR A 8 -5.28 4.53 11.66
N PRO A 9 -6.30 5.23 12.18
CA PRO A 9 -6.95 6.33 11.46
C PRO A 9 -6.03 7.53 11.20
N GLU A 10 -4.92 7.64 11.91
CA GLU A 10 -3.88 8.67 11.71
C GLU A 10 -2.91 8.33 10.56
N VAL A 11 -2.89 7.08 10.10
CA VAL A 11 -2.05 6.63 8.99
C VAL A 11 -2.87 6.58 7.72
N GLN A 12 -2.35 7.17 6.65
CA GLN A 12 -3.03 7.13 5.34
C GLN A 12 -2.73 5.82 4.61
N PHE A 13 -3.78 5.14 4.18
CA PHE A 13 -3.71 3.95 3.34
C PHE A 13 -4.15 4.28 1.92
N LEU A 14 -3.39 3.83 0.93
CA LEU A 14 -3.68 4.00 -0.48
C LEU A 14 -3.45 2.70 -1.23
N GLY A 15 -4.50 2.17 -1.86
CA GLY A 15 -4.40 1.05 -2.78
C GLY A 15 -4.01 1.53 -4.17
N VAL A 16 -3.07 0.85 -4.83
CA VAL A 16 -2.72 1.11 -6.23
C VAL A 16 -2.92 -0.17 -7.01
N LEU A 17 -4.05 -0.24 -7.71
CA LEU A 17 -4.48 -1.37 -8.51
C LEU A 17 -3.92 -1.17 -9.92
N THR A 18 -2.93 -1.97 -10.27
CA THR A 18 -2.16 -1.82 -11.51
C THR A 18 -2.29 -3.07 -12.35
N ARG A 19 -2.09 -2.93 -13.67
CA ARG A 19 -2.25 -4.02 -14.65
C ARG A 19 -3.67 -4.59 -14.71
N ASP A 20 -4.64 -3.87 -14.15
CA ASP A 20 -6.06 -4.23 -14.15
C ASP A 20 -6.84 -3.29 -15.06
N THR A 21 -7.90 -3.81 -15.67
CA THR A 21 -8.92 -2.92 -16.25
C THR A 21 -9.67 -2.21 -15.12
N ARG A 22 -10.20 -1.01 -15.39
CA ARG A 22 -10.99 -0.26 -14.41
C ARG A 22 -12.14 -1.07 -13.79
N VAL A 23 -12.77 -1.94 -14.59
CA VAL A 23 -13.88 -2.81 -14.14
C VAL A 23 -13.36 -3.90 -13.18
N ALA A 24 -12.23 -4.52 -13.49
CA ALA A 24 -11.62 -5.53 -12.62
C ALA A 24 -11.15 -4.91 -11.30
N ALA A 25 -10.50 -3.75 -11.35
CA ALA A 25 -10.06 -3.00 -10.18
C ALA A 25 -11.25 -2.62 -9.27
N GLN A 26 -12.34 -2.09 -9.83
CA GLN A 26 -13.55 -1.78 -9.06
C GLN A 26 -14.15 -3.04 -8.42
N SER A 27 -14.25 -4.12 -9.18
CA SER A 27 -14.78 -5.40 -8.66
C SER A 27 -13.95 -5.95 -7.50
N PHE A 28 -12.63 -5.73 -7.51
CA PHE A 28 -11.75 -6.10 -6.40
C PHE A 28 -12.05 -5.27 -5.15
N VAL A 29 -12.15 -3.94 -5.28
CA VAL A 29 -12.49 -3.04 -4.17
C VAL A 29 -13.82 -3.42 -3.54
N ASP A 30 -14.84 -3.65 -4.36
CA ASP A 30 -16.19 -4.02 -3.92
C ASP A 30 -16.18 -5.38 -3.22
N ARG A 31 -15.55 -6.39 -3.82
CA ARG A 31 -15.48 -7.76 -3.29
C ARG A 31 -14.85 -7.83 -1.91
N PHE A 32 -13.80 -7.03 -1.68
CA PHE A 32 -13.07 -7.02 -0.41
C PHE A 32 -13.53 -5.91 0.54
N ALA A 33 -14.59 -5.17 0.19
CA ALA A 33 -15.13 -4.06 0.97
C ALA A 33 -14.03 -3.07 1.43
N ILE A 34 -13.12 -2.73 0.51
CA ILE A 34 -12.01 -1.81 0.79
C ILE A 34 -12.57 -0.40 0.90
N THR A 35 -12.33 0.26 2.03
CA THR A 35 -12.86 1.61 2.32
C THR A 35 -11.79 2.70 2.27
N TYR A 36 -10.51 2.34 2.30
CA TYR A 36 -9.44 3.30 2.04
C TYR A 36 -9.36 3.62 0.53
N PRO A 37 -8.90 4.82 0.15
CA PRO A 37 -8.81 5.21 -1.26
C PRO A 37 -8.01 4.21 -2.09
N SER A 38 -8.51 3.92 -3.29
CA SER A 38 -7.81 3.08 -4.27
C SER A 38 -7.70 3.81 -5.61
N LEU A 39 -6.53 3.74 -6.24
CA LEU A 39 -6.24 4.31 -7.55
C LEU A 39 -6.06 3.18 -8.56
N THR A 40 -6.37 3.49 -9.82
CA THR A 40 -6.11 2.60 -10.96
C THR A 40 -5.40 3.41 -12.03
N ASP A 41 -4.08 3.44 -11.93
CA ASP A 41 -3.21 4.13 -12.88
C ASP A 41 -1.82 3.48 -12.88
N ASP A 42 -1.44 2.91 -14.02
CA ASP A 42 -0.14 2.26 -14.20
C ASP A 42 1.01 3.27 -14.27
N ALA A 43 0.74 4.55 -14.58
CA ALA A 43 1.75 5.60 -14.59
C ALA A 43 2.35 5.84 -13.20
N ILE A 44 1.59 5.57 -12.12
CA ILE A 44 2.08 5.66 -10.75
C ILE A 44 3.29 4.73 -10.53
N LEU A 45 3.34 3.56 -11.19
CA LEU A 45 4.49 2.66 -11.09
C LEU A 45 5.80 3.29 -11.58
N LEU A 46 5.70 4.24 -12.52
CA LEU A 46 6.86 4.94 -13.07
C LEU A 46 7.45 5.93 -12.05
N GLU A 47 6.61 6.58 -11.24
CA GLU A 47 7.09 7.50 -10.19
C GLU A 47 7.92 6.79 -9.11
N PHE A 48 7.73 5.48 -8.94
CA PHE A 48 8.51 4.66 -8.01
C PHE A 48 9.63 3.85 -8.69
N HIS A 49 10.11 4.29 -9.88
CA HIS A 49 11.24 3.67 -10.56
C HIS A 49 12.47 3.56 -9.63
N GLY A 50 13.10 2.37 -9.61
CA GLY A 50 14.20 2.04 -8.71
C GLY A 50 13.77 1.62 -7.29
N GLN A 51 12.55 1.97 -6.88
CA GLN A 51 11.97 1.55 -5.60
C GLN A 51 11.05 0.33 -5.76
N LEU A 52 10.43 0.11 -6.91
CA LEU A 52 9.64 -1.09 -7.19
C LEU A 52 10.45 -2.15 -7.95
N ILE A 53 10.25 -3.41 -7.58
CA ILE A 53 10.73 -4.54 -8.38
C ILE A 53 9.66 -4.83 -9.45
N PRO A 54 9.99 -4.83 -10.75
CA PRO A 54 9.01 -4.88 -11.85
C PRO A 54 8.00 -6.03 -11.80
N ASN A 55 8.27 -7.10 -11.05
CA ASN A 55 7.42 -8.29 -10.99
C ASN A 55 7.02 -8.69 -9.55
N ALA A 56 7.18 -7.80 -8.57
CA ALA A 56 6.79 -8.07 -7.19
C ALA A 56 5.37 -7.53 -6.92
N ILE A 57 4.34 -8.20 -7.43
CA ILE A 57 2.95 -7.91 -7.02
C ILE A 57 2.51 -9.06 -6.09
N PRO A 58 2.01 -8.77 -4.87
CA PRO A 58 1.82 -7.43 -4.29
C PRO A 58 3.14 -6.78 -3.80
N THR A 59 3.16 -5.45 -3.72
CA THR A 59 4.21 -4.67 -3.03
C THR A 59 3.55 -3.69 -2.07
N THR A 60 4.12 -3.53 -0.87
CA THR A 60 3.72 -2.51 0.11
C THR A 60 4.88 -1.55 0.33
N LEU A 61 4.62 -0.25 0.19
CA LEU A 61 5.55 0.82 0.53
C LEU A 61 5.03 1.54 1.78
N ILE A 62 5.95 1.92 2.67
CA ILE A 62 5.66 2.78 3.81
C ILE A 62 6.46 4.07 3.66
N ILE A 63 5.74 5.18 3.71
CA ILE A 63 6.28 6.53 3.55
C ILE A 63 6.22 7.21 4.92
N ASP A 64 7.33 7.79 5.38
CA ASP A 64 7.40 8.54 6.64
C ASP A 64 6.88 9.98 6.49
N SER A 65 6.70 10.72 7.59
CA SER A 65 6.27 12.14 7.55
C SER A 65 7.25 13.06 6.80
N LYS A 66 8.49 12.61 6.57
CA LYS A 66 9.51 13.33 5.79
C LYS A 66 9.41 13.01 4.30
N SER A 67 8.34 12.33 3.86
CA SER A 67 8.07 11.93 2.47
C SER A 67 9.13 11.00 1.87
N ARG A 68 9.78 10.17 2.69
CA ARG A 68 10.76 9.18 2.26
C ARG A 68 10.17 7.78 2.38
N VAL A 69 10.59 6.87 1.50
CA VAL A 69 10.26 5.45 1.64
C VAL A 69 11.06 4.86 2.79
N ALA A 70 10.41 4.73 3.95
CA ALA A 70 10.99 4.20 5.17
C ALA A 70 11.09 2.66 5.14
N ALA A 71 10.18 1.99 4.43
CA ALA A 71 10.24 0.56 4.23
C ALA A 71 9.56 0.12 2.93
N ARG A 72 10.01 -1.03 2.42
CA ARG A 72 9.46 -1.71 1.26
C ARG A 72 9.31 -3.19 1.56
N ILE A 73 8.15 -3.75 1.25
CA ILE A 73 7.89 -5.19 1.32
C ILE A 73 7.43 -5.67 -0.05
N SER A 74 8.12 -6.69 -0.56
CA SER A 74 7.74 -7.42 -1.76
C SER A 74 7.06 -8.72 -1.36
N GLY A 75 5.87 -8.98 -1.90
CA GLY A 75 5.05 -10.15 -1.55
C GLY A 75 3.99 -9.85 -0.50
N GLU A 76 3.29 -10.91 -0.08
CA GLU A 76 2.18 -10.83 0.87
C GLU A 76 2.67 -10.37 2.25
N VAL A 77 1.83 -9.58 2.92
CA VAL A 77 2.09 -9.06 4.27
C VAL A 77 1.04 -9.59 5.23
N THR A 78 1.47 -9.91 6.45
CA THR A 78 0.55 -10.27 7.53
C THR A 78 0.15 -9.03 8.32
N TYR A 79 -0.95 -9.13 9.06
CA TYR A 79 -1.37 -8.05 9.96
C TYR A 79 -0.27 -7.71 10.98
N SER A 80 0.31 -8.72 11.62
CA SER A 80 1.34 -8.52 12.64
C SER A 80 2.61 -7.88 12.09
N SER A 81 3.10 -8.36 10.95
CA SER A 81 4.35 -7.82 10.37
C SER A 81 4.19 -6.37 9.94
N LEU A 82 3.04 -6.02 9.36
CA LEU A 82 2.80 -4.64 8.95
C LEU A 82 2.54 -3.73 10.14
N LYS A 83 1.84 -4.21 11.17
CA LYS A 83 1.63 -3.47 12.43
C LYS A 83 2.96 -3.09 13.08
N GLU A 84 3.84 -4.08 13.28
CA GLU A 84 5.17 -3.84 13.86
C GLU A 84 5.97 -2.82 13.06
N LEU A 85 5.86 -2.88 11.73
CA LEU A 85 6.57 -1.97 10.86
C LEU A 85 6.03 -0.53 10.92
N ILE A 86 4.71 -0.36 11.01
CA ILE A 86 4.08 0.96 11.21
C ILE A 86 4.55 1.58 12.53
N GLU A 87 4.51 0.82 13.63
CA GLU A 87 4.95 1.31 14.95
C GLU A 87 6.43 1.72 14.93
N ARG A 88 7.28 0.92 14.27
CA ARG A 88 8.71 1.24 14.14
C ARG A 88 8.94 2.53 13.36
N VAL A 89 8.25 2.72 12.23
CA VAL A 89 8.40 3.94 11.44
C VAL A 89 7.92 5.16 12.22
N LYS A 90 6.81 5.05 12.97
CA LYS A 90 6.32 6.12 13.84
C LYS A 90 7.28 6.47 14.99
N SER A 91 8.04 5.50 15.50
CA SER A 91 9.01 5.75 16.59
C SER A 91 10.32 6.39 16.12
N ASP A 92 10.65 6.27 14.84
CA ASP A 92 11.89 6.78 14.23
C ASP A 92 11.77 8.26 13.77
N GLU A 93 10.63 8.90 14.03
CA GLU A 93 10.32 10.30 13.70
C GLU A 93 10.81 11.29 14.77
#